data_AF-A0A3D4G0B3-F1
#
_entry.id   AF-A0A3D4G0B3-F1
#
_cell.length_a   1.000
_cell.length_b   1.000
_cell.length_c   1.000
_cell.angle_alpha   90.00
_cell.angle_beta   90.00
_cell.angle_gamma   90.00
#
_symmetry.space_group_name_H-M   'P 1'
#
loop_
_entity.id
_entity.type
_entity.pdbx_description
1 polymer ?
#
loop_
_entity_poly.entity_id
_entity_poly.type
_entity_poly.pdbx_seq_one_letter_code
_entity_poly.pdbx_strand_id
1 'polypeptide(L)' 'MLQKVRITDPGDTSLLEGESVGRAEFRELNQATMAEGSKPARSEPLLLGITKASLTTESFVSAASFQE' A
#
# COMPACT_ATOMS: atom_id res chain seq x y z
N MET A 1 -3.58 -9.35 2.18
CA MET A 1 -4.35 -8.12 1.94
C MET A 1 -3.39 -7.00 1.58
N LEU A 2 -3.41 -6.52 0.34
CA LEU A 2 -2.61 -5.35 -0.07
C LEU A 2 -3.24 -4.09 0.54
N GLN A 3 -2.63 -3.60 1.62
CA GLN A 3 -2.98 -2.31 2.19
C GLN A 3 -2.21 -1.23 1.42
N LYS A 4 -2.95 -0.38 0.70
CA LYS A 4 -2.39 0.85 0.10
C LYS A 4 -2.42 1.97 1.13
N VAL A 5 -1.49 2.90 1.02
CA VAL A 5 -1.40 4.09 1.86
C VAL A 5 -1.38 5.33 0.97
N ARG A 6 -2.07 6.39 1.36
CA ARG A 6 -1.95 7.71 0.72
C ARG A 6 -0.78 8.44 1.33
N ILE A 7 0.04 9.08 0.52
CA ILE A 7 1.06 9.98 1.02
C ILE A 7 0.42 11.31 1.41
N THR A 8 0.64 11.75 2.64
CA THR A 8 0.21 13.06 3.14
C THR A 8 1.32 14.07 3.21
N ASP A 9 2.55 13.61 3.44
CA ASP A 9 3.73 14.46 3.44
C ASP A 9 4.86 13.64 2.80
N PRO A 10 5.36 14.02 1.62
CA PRO A 10 6.43 13.26 0.96
C PRO A 10 7.79 13.38 1.68
N GLY A 11 7.96 14.38 2.55
CA GLY A 11 9.25 14.61 3.21
C GLY A 11 10.38 14.81 2.19
N ASP A 12 11.49 14.09 2.37
CA ASP A 12 12.63 14.03 1.44
C ASP A 12 12.64 12.76 0.58
N THR A 13 11.53 12.01 0.55
CA THR A 13 11.41 10.82 -0.31
C THR A 13 11.05 11.22 -1.74
N SER A 14 11.27 10.31 -2.70
CA SER A 14 10.83 10.47 -4.09
C SER A 14 9.31 10.33 -4.30
N LEU A 15 8.52 10.27 -3.22
CA LEU A 15 7.08 10.12 -3.26
C LEU A 15 6.38 11.46 -3.52
N LEU A 16 5.16 11.41 -4.05
CA LEU A 16 4.35 12.60 -4.27
C LEU A 16 3.20 12.70 -3.27
N GLU A 17 2.92 13.91 -2.81
CA GLU A 17 1.75 14.16 -1.96
C GLU A 17 0.46 13.77 -2.68
N GLY A 18 -0.42 13.04 -1.99
CA GLY A 18 -1.68 12.56 -2.53
C GLY A 18 -1.58 11.27 -3.34
N GLU A 19 -0.37 10.80 -3.66
CA GLU A 19 -0.14 9.52 -4.32
C GLU A 19 -0.54 8.34 -3.42
N SER A 20 -0.96 7.23 -4.02
CA SER A 20 -1.31 6.00 -3.30
C SER A 20 -0.34 4.88 -3.63
N VAL A 21 0.54 4.54 -2.68
CA VAL A 21 1.56 3.50 -2.83
C VAL A 21 1.25 2.28 -1.96
N GLY A 22 1.94 1.17 -2.23
CA GLY A 22 1.82 -0.02 -1.39
C GLY A 22 2.44 0.21 0.00
N ARG A 23 1.83 -0.33 1.07
CA ARG A 23 2.39 -0.24 2.43
C ARG A 23 3.80 -0.85 2.56
N ALA A 24 4.12 -1.87 1.76
CA ALA A 24 5.45 -2.48 1.74
C ALA A 24 6.49 -1.53 1.10
N GLU A 25 6.20 -1.07 -0.12
CA GLU A 25 7.01 -0.12 -0.87
C GLU A 25 7.26 1.19 -0.09
N PHE A 26 6.21 1.75 0.52
CA PHE A 26 6.31 2.91 1.40
C PHE A 26 7.30 2.70 2.56
N ARG A 27 7.31 1.51 3.16
CA ARG A 27 8.23 1.19 4.26
C ARG A 27 9.67 1.07 3.78
N GLU A 28 9.89 0.43 2.64
CA GLU A 28 11.23 0.28 2.07
C GLU A 28 11.84 1.64 1.72
N LEU A 29 11.07 2.49 1.02
CA LEU A 29 11.50 3.86 0.69
C LEU A 29 11.82 4.67 1.96
N ASN A 30 10.92 4.63 2.96
CA ASN A 30 11.17 5.33 4.22
C ASN A 30 12.38 4.79 4.98
N GLN A 31 12.61 3.47 4.98
CA GLN A 31 13.80 2.90 5.60
C GLN A 31 15.08 3.37 4.91
N ALA A 32 15.10 3.41 3.59
CA ALA A 32 16.24 3.93 2.82
C ALA A 32 16.49 5.41 3.15
N THR A 33 15.45 6.24 3.10
CA THR A 33 15.57 7.68 3.41
C THR A 33 16.00 7.94 4.86
N MET A 34 15.50 7.15 5.82
CA MET A 34 15.96 7.22 7.22
C MET A 34 17.44 6.81 7.36
N ALA A 35 17.90 5.82 6.59
CA ALA A 35 19.30 5.40 6.60
C ALA A 35 20.24 6.46 6.02
N GLU A 36 19.77 7.27 5.08
CA GLU A 36 20.48 8.45 4.58
C GLU A 36 20.44 9.65 5.55
N GLY A 37 19.67 9.57 6.64
CA GLY A 37 19.51 10.65 7.61
C GLY A 37 18.52 11.74 7.20
N SER A 38 17.75 11.49 6.15
CA SER A 38 16.74 12.40 5.60
C SER A 38 15.37 12.21 6.25
N LYS A 39 14.45 13.17 6.01
CA LYS A 39 13.12 13.15 6.61
C LYS A 39 12.22 12.11 5.90
N PRO A 40 11.72 11.09 6.61
CA PRO A 40 10.82 10.09 6.01
C PRO A 40 9.46 10.70 5.66
N ALA A 41 8.80 10.12 4.65
CA ALA A 41 7.44 10.47 4.27
C ALA A 41 6.42 10.01 5.30
N ARG A 42 5.31 10.75 5.40
CA ARG A 42 4.11 10.37 6.16
C ARG A 42 3.01 9.93 5.21
N SER A 43 2.26 8.93 5.67
CA SER A 43 1.14 8.38 4.93
C SER A 43 -0.03 8.02 5.84
N GLU A 44 -1.21 7.95 5.25
CA GLU A 44 -2.46 7.53 5.89
C GLU A 44 -2.93 6.22 5.22
N PRO A 45 -3.40 5.23 5.98
CA PRO A 45 -3.92 4.01 5.39
C PRO A 45 -5.15 4.31 4.53
N LEU A 46 -5.12 3.92 3.25
CA LEU A 46 -6.33 3.91 2.45
C LEU A 46 -7.15 2.71 2.87
N LEU A 47 -8.24 2.97 3.60
CA LEU A 47 -9.28 1.96 3.81
C LEU A 47 -10.04 1.80 2.48
N LEU A 48 -9.46 1.03 1.57
CA LEU A 48 -10.20 0.52 0.42
C LEU A 48 -11.29 -0.38 0.99
N GLY A 49 -12.50 0.18 1.10
CA GLY A 49 -13.64 -0.53 1.67
C GLY A 49 -13.73 -1.94 1.11
N ILE A 50 -14.15 -2.88 1.95
CA ILE A 50 -14.29 -4.32 1.63
C ILE A 50 -14.99 -4.57 0.28
N THR A 51 -15.83 -3.64 -0.18
CA THR A 51 -16.50 -3.68 -1.47
C THR A 51 -15.57 -3.56 -2.68
N LYS A 52 -14.44 -2.84 -2.58
CA LYS A 52 -13.46 -2.65 -3.67
C LYS A 52 -12.23 -3.54 -3.53
N ALA A 53 -11.90 -3.98 -2.31
CA ALA A 53 -10.81 -4.92 -2.06
C ALA A 53 -11.15 -6.38 -2.44
N SER A 54 -12.43 -6.75 -2.43
CA SER A 54 -12.89 -8.10 -2.82
C SER A 54 -12.80 -8.37 -4.32
N LEU A 55 -12.90 -7.33 -5.15
CA LEU A 55 -12.84 -7.45 -6.62
C LEU A 55 -11.42 -7.52 -7.18
N THR A 56 -10.38 -7.27 -6.35
CA THR A 56 -8.98 -7.30 -6.78
C THR A 56 -8.19 -8.40 -6.05
N THR A 57 -8.88 -9.46 -5.65
CA THR A 57 -8.24 -10.74 -5.34
C THR A 57 -8.76 -11.76 -6.34
N GLU A 58 -8.08 -11.85 -7.48
CA GLU A 58 -8.08 -13.06 -8.30
C GLU A 58 -7.39 -14.18 -7.52
N SER A 59 -8.07 -14.69 -6.49
CA SER A 59 -7.82 -16.04 -6.01
C SER A 59 -8.54 -16.98 -6.98
N PHE A 60 -7.85 -17.32 -8.07
CA PHE A 60 -8.24 -18.35 -9.05
C PHE A 60 -8.35 -19.77 -8.43
N VAL A 61 -8.08 -19.94 -7.13
CA VAL A 61 -8.00 -21.25 -6.45
C VAL A 61 -9.05 -21.37 -5.35
N SER A 62 -10.31 -21.02 -5.61
CA SER A 62 -11.41 -21.35 -4.67
C SER A 62 -12.74 -21.72 -5.31
N ALA A 63 -12.85 -21.73 -6.65
CA ALA A 63 -14.12 -22.00 -7.35
C ALA A 63 -14.17 -23.35 -8.08
N ALA A 64 -13.41 -24.36 -7.63
CA ALA A 64 -13.37 -25.68 -8.28
C ALA A 64 -13.58 -26.85 -7.30
N SER A 65 -14.35 -26.66 -6.22
CA SER A 65 -14.68 -27.79 -5.35
C SER A 65 -15.98 -27.58 -4.60
N PHE A 66 -17.09 -27.53 -5.32
CA PHE A 66 -18.39 -27.96 -4.80
C PHE A 66 -19.20 -28.51 -5.98
N GLN A 67 -19.00 -29.79 -6.26
CA GLN A 67 -20.06 -30.66 -6.77
C GLN A 67 -20.55 -31.44 -5.56
N GLU A 68 -21.74 -31.08 -5.08
CA GLU A 68 -22.81 -31.93 -4.53
C GLU A 68 -24.08 -31.06 -4.40
#